data_AF-A0A0M8KMN1-F1
#
_entry.id   AF-A0A0M8KMN1-F1
#
_cell.length_a   1.000
_cell.length_b   1.000
_cell.length_c   1.000
_cell.angle_alpha   90.00
_cell.angle_beta   90.00
_cell.angle_gamma   90.00
#
_symmetry.space_group_name_H-M   'P 1'
#
loop_
_entity.id
_entity.type
_entity.pdbx_description
1 polymer ?
#
loop_
_entity_poly.entity_id
_entity_poly.type
_entity_poly.pdbx_seq_one_letter_code
_entity_poly.pdbx_strand_id
1 'polypeptide(L)'
;MIVTDSIKKGDDFVDGPAIAHDVAVSGRDAERLVATAERDGNVRVIFAARYYVTEYTAKDGTTRVQHNVRADQIGVSFRGQGVHVPRKKQQPSE
;
A
#
# COMPACT_ATOMS: atom_id res chain seq x y z
N MET A 1 -0.05 -5.37 1.24
CA MET A 1 -0.72 -4.94 -0.01
C MET A 1 -0.55 -6.01 -1.05
N ILE A 2 -1.62 -6.35 -1.78
CA ILE A 2 -1.56 -7.31 -2.89
C ILE A 2 -1.52 -6.54 -4.19
N VAL A 3 -0.54 -6.85 -5.04
CA VAL A 3 -0.40 -6.31 -6.39
C VAL A 3 -0.54 -7.47 -7.37
N THR A 4 -1.29 -7.24 -8.44
CA THR A 4 -1.49 -8.23 -9.49
C THR A 4 -1.03 -7.62 -10.80
N ASP A 5 -0.09 -8.29 -11.48
CA ASP A 5 0.37 -7.86 -12.80
C ASP A 5 -0.74 -8.05 -13.83
N SER A 6 -0.87 -7.11 -14.76
CA SER A 6 -1.78 -7.26 -15.90
C SER A 6 -0.99 -7.80 -17.10
N ILE A 7 -1.29 -9.04 -17.50
CA ILE A 7 -0.57 -9.75 -18.56
C ILE A 7 -1.40 -9.67 -19.84
N LYS A 8 -0.83 -9.10 -20.90
CA LYS A 8 -1.45 -9.10 -22.22
C LYS A 8 -1.44 -10.51 -22.82
N LYS A 9 -2.60 -11.02 -23.22
CA LYS A 9 -2.77 -12.28 -23.95
C LYS A 9 -3.63 -12.04 -25.19
N GLY A 10 -2.98 -11.98 -26.35
CA GLY A 10 -3.66 -11.58 -27.59
C GLY A 10 -4.17 -10.14 -27.47
N ASP A 11 -5.47 -9.95 -27.65
CA ASP A 11 -6.14 -8.65 -27.54
C ASP A 11 -6.69 -8.35 -26.14
N ASP A 12 -6.63 -9.31 -25.21
CA ASP A 12 -7.14 -9.18 -23.85
C ASP A 12 -6.02 -8.97 -22.82
N PHE A 13 -6.41 -8.45 -21.65
CA PHE A 13 -5.56 -8.38 -20.46
C PHE A 13 -6.12 -9.32 -19.39
N VAL A 14 -5.26 -10.19 -18.87
CA VAL A 14 -5.59 -11.10 -17.78
C VAL A 14 -4.74 -10.81 -16.56
N ASP A 15 -5.29 -11.07 -15.38
CA ASP A 15 -4.57 -10.94 -14.12
C ASP A 15 -3.52 -12.06 -13.98
N GLY A 16 -2.29 -11.66 -13.67
CA GLY A 16 -1.17 -12.54 -13.35
C GLY A 16 -1.21 -13.04 -11.89
N PRO A 17 -0.15 -13.73 -11.44
CA PRO A 17 0.00 -14.12 -10.05
C PRO A 17 -0.01 -12.89 -9.12
N ALA A 18 -0.70 -13.01 -7.99
CA ALA A 18 -0.77 -11.96 -6.99
C ALA A 18 0.50 -11.96 -6.12
N ILE A 19 1.18 -10.83 -6.02
CA ILE A 19 2.35 -10.62 -5.17
C ILE A 19 1.90 -9.83 -3.93
N ALA A 20 2.12 -10.43 -2.75
CA ALA A 20 1.87 -9.76 -1.48
C ALA A 20 3.14 -9.03 -1.01
N HIS A 21 3.02 -7.73 -0.78
CA HIS A 21 4.05 -6.89 -0.18
C HIS A 21 3.67 -6.51 1.24
N ASP A 22 4.59 -6.67 2.18
CA ASP A 22 4.45 -6.11 3.53
C ASP A 22 4.88 -4.64 3.48
N VAL A 23 3.88 -3.74 3.59
CA VAL A 23 4.08 -2.29 3.49
C VAL A 23 4.06 -1.70 4.89
N ALA A 24 5.19 -1.20 5.35
CA ALA A 24 5.29 -0.48 6.61
C ALA A 24 5.17 1.04 6.37
N VAL A 25 4.17 1.66 7.01
CA VAL A 25 4.00 3.11 7.11
C VAL A 25 4.22 3.48 8.57
N SER A 26 4.86 4.62 8.84
CA SER A 26 5.21 5.02 10.21
C SER A 26 4.92 6.50 10.49
N GLY A 27 4.92 6.86 11.77
CA GLY A 27 4.68 8.23 12.22
C GLY A 27 3.27 8.73 11.86
N ARG A 28 3.18 10.03 11.60
CA ARG A 28 1.89 10.72 11.41
C ARG A 28 1.09 10.24 10.19
N ASP A 29 1.77 9.71 9.18
CA ASP A 29 1.09 9.18 8.00
C ASP A 29 0.46 7.81 8.27
N ALA A 30 1.03 7.01 9.18
CA ALA A 30 0.39 5.79 9.66
C ALA A 30 -0.89 6.11 10.44
N GLU A 31 -0.84 7.07 11.36
CA GLU A 31 -2.01 7.53 12.12
C GLU A 31 -3.13 8.01 11.19
N ARG A 32 -2.79 8.80 10.17
CA ARG A 32 -3.75 9.28 9.17
C ARG A 32 -4.33 8.16 8.32
N LEU A 33 -3.50 7.19 7.94
CA LEU A 33 -3.95 6.05 7.14
C LEU A 33 -4.97 5.22 7.93
N VAL A 34 -4.68 4.92 9.20
CA VAL A 34 -5.60 4.20 10.09
C VAL A 34 -6.91 4.98 10.24
N ALA A 35 -6.84 6.27 10.58
CA ALA A 35 -8.04 7.10 10.72
C ALA A 35 -8.88 7.18 9.44
N THR A 36 -8.22 7.17 8.26
CA THR A 36 -8.91 7.13 6.97
C THR A 36 -9.60 5.79 6.75
N ALA A 37 -8.92 4.67 7.05
CA ALA A 37 -9.49 3.34 6.91
C ALA A 37 -10.64 3.07 7.88
N GLU A 38 -10.56 3.58 9.12
CA GLU A 38 -11.65 3.51 10.10
C GLU A 38 -12.89 4.28 9.64
N ARG A 39 -12.70 5.44 9.00
CA ARG A 39 -13.79 6.27 8.50
C ARG A 39 -14.42 5.72 7.22
N ASP A 40 -13.59 5.30 6.27
CA ASP A 40 -14.00 5.05 4.87
C ASP A 40 -13.96 3.55 4.49
N GLY A 41 -13.53 2.69 5.40
CA GLY A 41 -13.33 1.26 5.14
C GLY A 41 -12.05 0.97 4.35
N ASN A 42 -12.08 -0.10 3.55
CA ASN A 42 -10.90 -0.51 2.79
C ASN A 42 -10.63 0.44 1.61
N VAL A 43 -9.62 1.29 1.76
CA VAL A 43 -9.23 2.29 0.76
C VAL A 43 -8.09 1.80 -0.13
N ARG A 44 -8.19 2.02 -1.44
CA ARG A 44 -7.08 1.84 -2.38
C ARG A 44 -6.04 2.94 -2.18
N VAL A 45 -4.79 2.55 -1.99
CA VAL A 45 -3.66 3.46 -1.78
C VAL A 45 -2.63 3.37 -2.90
N ILE A 46 -1.80 4.40 -3.00
CA ILE A 46 -0.58 4.46 -3.82
C ILE A 46 0.55 4.87 -2.87
N PHE A 47 1.74 4.31 -3.02
CA PHE A 47 2.88 4.68 -2.20
C PHE A 47 4.14 4.79 -3.05
N ALA A 48 5.10 5.59 -2.58
CA ALA A 48 6.48 5.57 -3.04
C ALA A 48 7.33 5.01 -1.90
N ALA A 49 8.18 4.04 -2.21
CA ALA A 49 8.85 3.25 -1.18
C ALA A 49 10.21 2.75 -1.64
N ARG A 50 11.04 2.43 -0.65
CA ARG A 50 12.23 1.59 -0.86
C ARG A 50 11.83 0.12 -0.76
N TYR A 51 12.21 -0.63 -1.79
CA TYR A 51 11.93 -2.05 -1.95
C TYR A 51 13.16 -2.87 -1.56
N TYR A 52 12.95 -3.89 -0.73
CA TYR A 52 14.00 -4.81 -0.29
C TYR A 52 13.46 -6.24 -0.30
N VAL A 53 14.30 -7.18 -0.71
CA VAL A 53 14.01 -8.61 -0.69
C VAL A 53 14.81 -9.24 0.43
N THR A 54 14.14 -10.05 1.25
CA THR A 54 14.77 -10.76 2.37
C THR A 54 14.42 -12.22 2.26
N GLU A 55 15.41 -13.09 2.28
CA GLU A 55 15.18 -14.53 2.41
C GLU A 55 15.13 -14.90 3.89
N TYR A 56 14.17 -15.75 4.27
CA TYR A 56 14.07 -16.25 5.63
C TYR A 56 13.73 -17.74 5.63
N THR A 57 14.23 -18.46 6.63
CA THR A 57 13.84 -19.85 6.87
C THR A 57 12.54 -19.86 7.67
N ALA A 58 11.46 -20.38 7.07
CA ALA A 58 10.20 -20.60 7.75
C ALA A 58 10.32 -21.73 8.79
N LYS A 59 9.36 -21.81 9.71
CA LYS A 59 9.35 -22.81 10.80
C LYS A 59 9.35 -24.27 10.31
N ASP A 60 8.92 -24.49 9.07
CA ASP A 60 8.92 -25.79 8.39
C ASP A 60 10.25 -26.14 7.71
N GLY A 61 11.28 -25.30 7.86
CA GLY A 61 12.60 -25.48 7.25
C GLY A 61 12.69 -25.00 5.79
N THR A 62 11.60 -24.49 5.19
CA THR A 62 11.63 -23.96 3.82
C THR A 62 12.22 -22.54 3.78
N THR A 63 13.11 -22.28 2.82
CA THR A 63 13.54 -20.90 2.52
C THR A 63 12.44 -20.20 1.74
N ARG A 64 11.98 -19.06 2.24
CA ARG A 64 10.95 -18.24 1.62
C ARG A 64 11.48 -16.83 1.38
N VAL A 65 11.01 -16.25 0.27
CA VAL A 65 11.34 -14.88 -0.12
C VAL A 65 10.26 -13.95 0.42
N GLN A 66 10.65 -12.95 1.21
CA GLN A 66 9.76 -11.89 1.69
C GLN A 66 10.05 -10.60 0.94
N HIS A 67 9.00 -10.01 0.37
CA HIS A 67 9.04 -8.74 -0.34
C HIS A 67 8.66 -7.59 0.59
N ASN A 68 9.67 -6.92 1.15
CA ASN A 68 9.50 -5.85 2.13
C ASN A 68 9.50 -4.48 1.46
N VAL A 69 8.54 -3.63 1.86
CA VAL A 69 8.35 -2.30 1.31
C VAL A 69 8.25 -1.29 2.45
N ARG A 70 9.20 -0.36 2.51
CA ARG A 70 9.14 0.76 3.46
C ARG A 70 8.67 2.02 2.74
N ALA A 71 7.44 2.44 3.02
CA ALA A 71 6.85 3.60 2.38
C ALA A 71 7.52 4.90 2.90
N ASP A 72 8.05 5.69 1.96
CA ASP A 72 8.54 7.04 2.22
C ASP A 72 7.42 8.07 1.96
N GLN A 73 6.44 7.74 1.09
CA GLN A 73 5.20 8.50 0.90
C GLN A 73 4.01 7.57 0.69
N ILE A 74 2.83 7.99 1.13
CA ILE A 74 1.56 7.32 0.88
C ILE A 74 0.48 8.33 0.45
N GLY A 75 -0.36 7.93 -0.49
CA GLY A 75 -1.50 8.67 -0.98
C GLY A 75 -2.70 7.76 -1.20
N VAL A 76 -3.88 8.35 -1.32
CA VAL A 76 -5.13 7.63 -1.60
C VAL A 76 -5.40 7.69 -3.10
N SER A 77 -5.80 6.56 -3.70
CA SER A 77 -6.18 6.52 -5.12
C SER A 77 -7.59 7.11 -5.31
N PHE A 78 -7.83 7.81 -6.41
CA PHE A 78 -9.19 8.15 -6.83
C PHE A 78 -9.82 7.05 -7.70
N ARG A 79 -9.05 6.02 -8.09
CA ARG A 79 -9.53 4.99 -9.01
C ARG A 79 -10.58 4.11 -8.32
N GLY A 80 -11.83 4.21 -8.77
CA GLY A 80 -12.94 3.40 -8.28
C GLY A 80 -13.42 3.77 -6.86
N GLN A 81 -13.01 4.92 -6.32
CA GLN A 81 -13.40 5.37 -5.00
C GLN A 81 -13.45 6.91 -4.91
N GLY A 82 -14.39 7.43 -4.13
CA GLY A 82 -14.42 8.85 -3.77
C GLY A 82 -13.47 9.14 -2.61
N VAL A 83 -12.78 10.28 -2.63
CA VAL A 83 -11.87 10.69 -1.55
C VAL A 83 -12.30 12.03 -1.00
N HIS A 84 -12.50 12.10 0.32
CA HIS A 84 -12.73 13.35 1.04
C HIS A 84 -11.48 13.78 1.80
N VAL A 85 -10.95 14.96 1.46
CA VAL A 85 -9.80 15.56 2.13
C VAL A 85 -10.29 16.66 3.07
N PRO A 86 -10.34 16.41 4.39
CA PRO A 86 -10.73 17.44 5.34
C PRO A 86 -9.65 18.53 5.38
N ARG A 87 -10.06 19.80 5.25
CA ARG A 87 -9.13 20.92 5.47
C ARG A 87 -8.71 20.93 6.93
N LYS A 88 -7.40 20.95 7.20
CA LYS A 88 -6.91 21.38 8.51
C LYS A 88 -7.37 22.82 8.71
N LYS A 89 -8.00 23.12 9.85
CA LYS A 89 -8.13 24.51 10.31
C LYS A 89 -6.71 25.08 10.36
N GLN A 90 -6.44 26.15 9.61
CA GLN A 90 -5.20 26.91 9.78
C GLN A 90 -5.17 27.36 11.24
N GLN A 91 -4.16 26.90 11.97
CA GLN A 91 -3.88 27.42 13.29
C GLN A 91 -3.32 28.83 13.07
N PRO A 92 -3.94 29.89 13.63
CA PRO A 92 -3.43 31.24 13.47
C PRO A 92 -1.98 31.26 13.93
N SER A 93 -1.08 31.78 13.10
CA SER A 93 0.25 32.18 13.53
C SER A 93 0.10 33.33 14.51
N GLU A 94 0.51 33.10 15.77
CA GLU A 94 0.73 34.16 16.78
C GLU A 94 1.88 35.07 16.37
#